data_AF-A0A7J4ENQ2-F1
#
_entry.id   AF-A0A7J4ENQ2-F1
#
_cell.length_a   1.000
_cell.length_b   1.000
_cell.length_c   1.000
_cell.angle_alpha   90.00
_cell.angle_beta   90.00
_cell.angle_gamma   90.00
#
_symmetry.space_group_name_H-M   'P 1'
#
loop_
_entity.id
_entity.type
_entity.pdbx_description
1 polymer ?
#
loop_
_entity_poly.entity_id
_entity_poly.type
_entity_poly.pdbx_seq_one_letter_code
_entity_poly.pdbx_strand_id
1 'polypeptide(L)' 'MEIKNASEATEKALSFLMEKYPLRSRIAKPVKTSRENNLWIVELNIGIVRVLIATMKIDAVSGEILEYNIPPVGEQLTS' A
#
# COMPACT_ATOMS: atom_id res chain seq x y z
N MET A 1 10.41 -11.46 8.59
CA MET A 1 10.13 -10.79 9.88
C MET A 1 8.63 -10.81 10.03
N GLU A 2 8.12 -11.43 11.09
CA GLU A 2 6.68 -11.49 11.33
C GLU A 2 6.12 -10.09 11.58
N ILE A 3 5.00 -9.76 10.94
CA ILE A 3 4.27 -8.50 11.09
C ILE A 3 3.19 -8.70 12.15
N LYS A 4 3.41 -8.13 13.34
CA LYS A 4 2.60 -8.40 14.52
C LYS A 4 1.41 -7.45 14.67
N ASN A 5 1.50 -6.26 14.09
CA ASN A 5 0.51 -5.21 14.24
C ASN A 5 0.32 -4.37 12.98
N ALA A 6 -0.73 -3.55 12.99
CA ALA A 6 -1.12 -2.72 11.86
C ALA A 6 -0.08 -1.63 11.53
N SER A 7 0.67 -1.13 12.52
CA SER A 7 1.72 -0.12 12.28
C SER A 7 2.85 -0.73 11.45
N GLU A 8 3.34 -1.89 11.85
CA GLU A 8 4.40 -2.62 11.14
C GLU A 8 4.00 -2.96 9.70
N ALA A 9 2.74 -3.40 9.49
CA ALA A 9 2.22 -3.65 8.14
C ALA A 9 2.23 -2.37 7.28
N THR A 10 1.82 -1.25 7.88
CA THR A 10 1.77 0.05 7.21
C THR A 10 3.16 0.57 6.86
N GLU A 11 4.12 0.45 7.79
CA GLU A 11 5.52 0.82 7.57
C GLU A 11 6.16 -0.02 6.46
N LYS A 12 5.85 -1.32 6.42
CA LYS A 12 6.31 -2.22 5.36
C LYS A 12 5.75 -1.80 4.00
N ALA A 13 4.46 -1.48 3.93
CA ALA A 13 3.81 -0.99 2.71
C ALA A 13 4.41 0.35 2.23
N LEU A 14 4.66 1.29 3.14
CA LEU A 14 5.26 2.58 2.83
C LEU A 14 6.70 2.43 2.34
N SER A 15 7.48 1.54 2.96
CA SER A 15 8.85 1.23 2.55
C SER A 15 8.90 0.69 1.13
N PHE A 16 8.02 -0.27 0.81
CA PHE A 16 7.90 -0.80 -0.54
C PHE A 16 7.46 0.26 -1.56
N LEU A 17 6.50 1.12 -1.19
CA LEU A 17 6.07 2.21 -2.04
C LEU A 17 7.20 3.20 -2.30
N MET A 18 8.04 3.47 -1.31
CA MET A 18 9.20 4.37 -1.43
C MET A 18 10.26 3.81 -2.36
N GLU A 19 10.51 2.50 -2.30
CA GLU A 19 11.49 1.83 -3.15
C GLU A 19 11.03 1.81 -4.62
N LYS A 20 9.77 1.43 -4.88
CA LYS A 20 9.27 1.29 -6.26
C LYS A 20 8.70 2.57 -6.87
N TYR A 21 8.17 3.48 -6.05
CA TYR A 21 7.44 4.68 -6.49
C TYR A 21 7.78 5.91 -5.64
N PRO A 22 9.03 6.40 -5.66
CA PRO A 22 9.53 7.41 -4.73
C PRO A 22 8.79 8.76 -4.78
N LEU A 23 8.18 9.12 -5.92
CA LEU A 23 7.35 10.32 -6.01
C LEU A 23 6.00 10.15 -5.31
N ARG A 24 5.46 8.93 -5.31
CA ARG A 24 4.16 8.61 -4.71
C ARG A 24 4.25 8.35 -3.21
N SER A 25 5.38 7.84 -2.72
CA SER A 25 5.58 7.62 -1.29
C SER A 25 5.58 8.92 -0.47
N ARG A 26 6.07 10.03 -1.04
CA ARG A 26 6.11 11.34 -0.37
C ARG A 26 4.74 11.90 0.00
N ILE A 27 3.71 11.48 -0.73
CA ILE A 27 2.33 11.93 -0.57
C ILE A 27 1.42 10.83 -0.02
N ALA A 28 1.97 9.62 0.19
CA ALA A 28 1.21 8.46 0.61
C ALA A 28 0.72 8.66 2.05
N LYS A 29 -0.58 8.45 2.26
CA LYS A 29 -1.20 8.50 3.58
C LYS A 29 -1.90 7.18 3.87
N PRO A 30 -1.67 6.54 5.02
CA PRO A 30 -2.45 5.38 5.44
C PRO A 30 -3.94 5.72 5.52
N VAL A 31 -4.77 4.90 4.89
CA VAL A 31 -6.24 5.02 4.95
C VAL A 31 -6.79 3.95 5.89
N LYS A 32 -6.36 2.70 5.68
CA LYS A 32 -6.84 1.56 6.43
C LYS A 32 -5.79 0.47 6.44
N THR A 33 -5.71 -0.23 7.57
CA THR A 33 -4.93 -1.45 7.69
C THR A 33 -5.78 -2.48 8.42
N SER A 34 -6.05 -3.61 7.79
CA SER A 34 -6.84 -4.70 8.35
C SER A 34 -6.10 -6.02 8.24
N ARG A 35 -6.39 -6.94 9.15
CA ARG A 35 -5.86 -8.31 9.15
C ARG A 35 -6.97 -9.29 8.79
N GLU A 36 -6.68 -10.14 7.82
CA GLU A 36 -7.50 -11.29 7.44
C GLU A 36 -6.65 -12.55 7.62
N ASN A 37 -6.87 -13.28 8.72
CA ASN A 37 -6.06 -14.44 9.09
C ASN A 37 -4.55 -14.12 9.18
N ASN A 38 -3.74 -14.67 8.26
CA ASN A 38 -2.30 -14.44 8.15
C ASN A 38 -1.95 -13.42 7.06
N LEU A 39 -2.91 -12.60 6.65
CA LEU A 39 -2.73 -11.59 5.62
C LEU A 39 -3.04 -10.21 6.18
N TRP A 40 -2.11 -9.28 6.03
CA TRP A 40 -2.34 -7.87 6.23
C TRP A 40 -2.75 -7.22 4.90
N ILE A 41 -3.82 -6.46 4.93
CA ILE A 41 -4.29 -5.65 3.81
C ILE A 41 -4.08 -4.19 4.22
N VAL A 42 -3.22 -3.49 3.48
CA VAL A 42 -2.89 -2.09 3.71
C VAL A 42 -3.39 -1.26 2.54
N GLU A 43 -4.12 -0.20 2.85
CA GLU A 43 -4.62 0.78 1.91
C GLU A 43 -3.96 2.13 2.15
N LEU A 44 -3.33 2.67 1.10
CA LEU A 44 -2.65 3.97 1.11
C LEU A 44 -3.30 4.89 0.09
N ASN A 45 -3.69 6.10 0.48
CA ASN A 45 -4.03 7.14 -0.48
C ASN A 45 -2.73 7.76 -1.02
N ILE A 46 -2.52 7.60 -2.32
CA ILE A 46 -1.32 8.04 -3.04
C ILE A 46 -1.65 9.13 -4.09
N GLY A 47 -2.82 9.74 -3.97
CA GLY A 47 -3.29 10.75 -4.90
C GLY A 47 -3.04 12.17 -4.41
N ILE A 48 -2.54 13.03 -5.31
CA ILE A 48 -2.34 14.47 -5.04
C ILE A 48 -3.64 15.25 -5.24
N VAL A 49 -4.29 15.02 -6.39
CA VAL A 49 -5.45 15.81 -6.85
C VAL A 49 -6.77 15.07 -6.62
N ARG A 50 -6.77 13.75 -6.73
CA ARG A 50 -7.94 12.87 -6.52
C ARG A 50 -7.55 11.69 -5.65
N VAL A 51 -8.51 11.05 -5.00
CA VAL A 51 -8.26 9.83 -4.22
C VAL A 51 -7.76 8.72 -5.16
N LEU A 52 -6.58 8.19 -4.87
CA LEU A 52 -6.01 7.01 -5.54
C LEU A 52 -5.59 6.04 -4.44
N ILE A 53 -6.31 4.93 -4.30
CA ILE A 53 -6.03 3.94 -3.26
C ILE A 53 -5.09 2.87 -3.82
N ALA A 54 -3.87 2.84 -3.30
CA ALA A 54 -3.01 1.70 -3.41
C ALA A 54 -3.40 0.66 -2.36
N THR A 55 -3.45 -0.61 -2.77
CA THR A 55 -3.71 -1.72 -1.86
C THR A 55 -2.53 -2.68 -1.91
N MET A 56 -2.07 -3.16 -0.76
CA MET A 56 -0.99 -4.15 -0.64
C MET A 56 -1.43 -5.26 0.29
N LYS A 57 -1.15 -6.50 -0.13
CA LYS A 57 -1.37 -7.71 0.66
C LYS A 57 -0.01 -8.21 1.14
N ILE A 58 0.16 -8.28 2.46
CA ILE A 58 1.41 -8.62 3.12
C ILE A 58 1.20 -9.87 3.96
N ASP A 59 2.01 -10.89 3.74
CA ASP A 59 2.00 -12.09 4.57
C ASP A 59 2.46 -11.75 5.99
N ALA A 60 1.64 -12.12 6.99
CA ALA A 60 1.89 -11.76 8.38
C ALA A 60 3.08 -12.52 8.99
N VAL A 61 3.42 -13.71 8.47
CA VAL A 61 4.46 -14.58 9.04
C VAL A 61 5.85 -14.21 8.49
N SER A 62 5.96 -14.07 7.18
CA SER A 62 7.20 -13.75 6.47
C SER A 62 7.45 -12.24 6.39
N GLY A 63 6.38 -11.43 6.33
CA GLY A 63 6.44 -10.00 6.02
C GLY A 63 6.62 -9.71 4.53
N GLU A 64 6.43 -10.70 3.66
CA GLU A 64 6.54 -10.53 2.21
C GLU A 64 5.28 -9.88 1.63
N ILE A 65 5.46 -9.04 0.61
CA ILE A 65 4.34 -8.47 -0.14
C ILE A 65 3.95 -9.47 -1.21
N LEU A 66 2.80 -10.11 -1.03
CA LEU A 66 2.30 -11.15 -1.93
C LEU A 66 1.65 -10.54 -3.18
N GLU A 67 0.93 -9.44 -3.01
CA GLU A 67 0.19 -8.78 -4.07
C GLU A 67 0.13 -7.28 -3.81
N TYR A 68 0.11 -6.47 -4.87
CA TYR A 68 -0.11 -5.04 -4.77
C TYR A 68 -0.89 -4.52 -5.98
N ASN A 69 -1.73 -3.53 -5.75
CA ASN A 69 -2.39 -2.75 -6.79
C ASN A 69 -2.04 -1.28 -6.60
N ILE A 70 -1.40 -0.67 -7.61
CA ILE A 70 -1.02 0.74 -7.64
C ILE A 70 -1.73 1.39 -8.83
N PRO A 71 -2.81 2.17 -8.62
CA PRO A 71 -3.56 2.79 -9.71
C PRO A 71 -2.67 3.67 -10.61
N PRO A 72 -2.83 3.69 -11.95
CA PRO A 72 -2.07 4.59 -12.82
C PRO A 72 -2.41 6.07 -12.55
N VAL A 73 -1.43 6.97 -12.78
CA VAL A 73 -1.70 8.42 -12.78
C VAL A 73 -2.33 8.77 -14.12
N GLY A 74 -3.66 8.68 -14.18
CA GLY A 74 -4.43 9.00 -15.37
C GLY A 74 -4.53 7.84 -16.35
N GLU A 75 -5.64 7.12 -16.34
CA GLU A 75 -6.33 6.95 -17.61
C GLU A 75 -7.05 8.27 -17.86
N GLN A 76 -6.57 9.05 -18.84
CA GLN A 76 -7.51 9.87 -19.58
C GLN A 76 -8.55 8.89 -20.12
N LEU A 77 -9.81 9.11 -19.76
CA LEU A 77 -10.92 8.65 -20.58
C LEU A 77 -10.72 9.33 -21.93
N THR A 78 -9.97 8.71 -22.85
CA THR A 78 -10.06 9.05 -24.26
C THR A 78 -11.34 8.38 -24.73
N SER A 79 -12.46 9.03 -24.43
CA SER A 79 -13.74 8.84 -25.11
C SER A 79 -13.75 9.63 -26.40
#